data_AF-A0A7S3Y921-F1
#
_entry.id   AF-A0A7S3Y921-F1
#
_cell.length_a   1.000
_cell.length_b   1.000
_cell.length_c   1.000
_cell.angle_alpha   90.00
_cell.angle_beta   90.00
_cell.angle_gamma   90.00
#
_symmetry.space_group_name_H-M   'P 1'
#
loop_
_entity.id
_entity.type
_entity.pdbx_description
1 polymer ?
#
loop_
_entity_poly.entity_id
_entity_poly.type
_entity_poly.pdbx_seq_one_letter_code
_entity_poly.pdbx_strand_id
1 'polypeptide(L)'
;SVGSIRQQFSIEENTQMSMYTAHFLKELQHAYSPDIIDPIEFEESGYLVLGSESTEAALRENHHKQIKQNAKVSLLSPEEMQKKFPWLNVTDVAVGSFGYENEGWFDPYSMMSWFKAHAVAMGVEYLQASVSEISLTPTTLPHTLHLARPTHTTLTPPSTSSVTAKTIINAAGCWAGHVSRLAGIENVPIVARKRRVYVFHCPEAVVREEPGVPMVFDPSGVWVRREGKADV
;
A
#
# COMPACT_ATOMS: atom_id res chain seq x y z
N SER A 1 -1.45 7.59 0.03
CA SER A 1 -0.57 6.46 0.39
C SER A 1 0.87 6.85 0.02
N VAL A 2 1.89 6.13 0.49
CA VAL A 2 3.28 6.28 -0.02
C VAL A 2 3.75 5.09 -0.84
N GLY A 3 2.81 4.24 -1.27
CA GLY A 3 3.06 3.17 -2.24
C GLY A 3 3.98 2.06 -1.75
N SER A 4 4.20 1.96 -0.44
CA SER A 4 5.26 1.09 0.09
C SER A 4 4.83 -0.37 0.19
N ILE A 5 5.73 -1.28 -0.17
CA ILE A 5 5.57 -2.73 -0.07
C ILE A 5 6.70 -3.32 0.79
N ARG A 6 6.33 -4.19 1.73
CA ARG A 6 7.26 -4.87 2.65
C ARG A 6 6.75 -6.26 2.98
N GLN A 7 7.63 -7.19 3.29
CA GLN A 7 7.32 -8.58 3.62
C GLN A 7 7.48 -8.84 5.13
N GLN A 8 8.01 -7.85 5.85
CA GLN A 8 8.31 -7.86 7.27
C GLN A 8 7.05 -7.74 8.15
N PHE A 9 6.22 -8.79 8.16
CA PHE A 9 5.04 -8.91 9.00
C PHE A 9 5.20 -9.99 10.08
N SER A 10 4.34 -9.91 11.11
CA SER A 10 4.22 -10.92 12.16
C SER A 10 3.20 -12.02 11.85
N ILE A 11 2.29 -11.73 10.92
CA ILE A 11 1.24 -12.62 10.41
C ILE A 11 1.71 -13.15 9.05
N GLU A 12 1.73 -14.46 8.91
CA GLU A 12 2.26 -15.18 7.73
C GLU A 12 1.52 -14.80 6.45
N GLU A 13 0.19 -14.71 6.52
CA GLU A 13 -0.67 -14.38 5.39
C GLU A 13 -0.36 -12.98 4.84
N ASN A 14 0.01 -12.03 5.72
CA ASN A 14 0.41 -10.69 5.27
C ASN A 14 1.77 -10.71 4.54
N THR A 15 2.71 -11.54 5.00
CA THR A 15 3.96 -11.78 4.28
C THR A 15 3.67 -12.36 2.90
N GLN A 16 2.87 -13.44 2.82
CA GLN A 16 2.52 -14.10 1.55
C GLN A 16 1.80 -13.16 0.55
N MET A 17 0.81 -12.39 1.01
CA MET A 17 0.13 -11.40 0.17
C MET A 17 1.10 -10.34 -0.36
N SER A 18 2.06 -9.90 0.45
CA SER A 18 3.06 -8.94 -0.01
C SER A 18 4.11 -9.55 -0.95
N MET A 19 4.52 -10.80 -0.73
CA MET A 19 5.39 -11.55 -1.66
C MET A 19 4.73 -11.63 -3.04
N TYR A 20 3.45 -12.03 -3.06
CA TYR A 20 2.67 -12.10 -4.29
C TYR A 20 2.56 -10.73 -4.97
N THR A 21 2.29 -9.67 -4.20
CA THR A 21 2.17 -8.31 -4.74
C THR A 21 3.49 -7.84 -5.37
N ALA A 22 4.64 -8.12 -4.75
CA ALA A 22 5.95 -7.77 -5.29
C ALA A 22 6.23 -8.53 -6.61
N HIS A 23 5.92 -9.82 -6.65
CA HIS A 23 6.03 -10.61 -7.87
C HIS A 23 5.10 -10.07 -8.97
N PHE A 24 3.83 -9.81 -8.63
CA PHE A 24 2.86 -9.23 -9.55
C PHE A 24 3.33 -7.89 -10.15
N LEU A 25 3.90 -7.00 -9.34
CA LEU A 25 4.43 -5.72 -9.81
C LEU A 25 5.58 -5.90 -10.80
N LYS A 26 6.48 -6.87 -10.54
CA LYS A 26 7.59 -7.21 -11.46
C LYS A 26 7.09 -7.81 -12.77
N GLU A 27 6.10 -8.70 -12.73
CA GLU A 27 5.48 -9.26 -13.94
C GLU A 27 4.71 -8.19 -14.73
N LEU A 28 4.06 -7.27 -14.03
CA LEU A 28 3.28 -6.19 -14.64
C LEU A 28 4.15 -5.23 -15.47
N GLN A 29 5.41 -5.04 -15.08
CA GLN A 29 6.38 -4.28 -15.88
C GLN A 29 6.60 -4.90 -17.27
N HIS A 30 6.46 -6.22 -17.40
CA HIS A 30 6.64 -6.95 -18.65
C HIS A 30 5.34 -7.15 -19.44
N ALA A 31 4.18 -7.09 -18.79
CA ALA A 31 2.87 -7.30 -19.40
C ALA A 31 2.32 -6.07 -20.15
N TYR A 32 3.15 -5.05 -20.37
CA TYR A 32 2.70 -3.73 -20.76
C TYR A 32 2.47 -3.59 -22.27
N SER A 33 1.36 -2.94 -22.63
CA SER A 33 1.10 -2.39 -23.97
C SER A 33 1.17 -0.85 -23.89
N PRO A 34 2.10 -0.20 -24.62
CA PRO A 34 2.38 1.24 -24.49
C PRO A 34 1.21 2.16 -24.88
N ASP A 35 0.16 1.61 -25.50
CA ASP A 35 -0.99 2.37 -25.98
C ASP A 35 -2.00 2.77 -24.88
N ILE A 36 -1.79 2.35 -23.62
CA ILE A 36 -2.76 2.54 -22.54
C ILE A 36 -2.27 3.54 -21.47
N ILE A 37 -1.18 3.27 -20.73
CA ILE A 37 -0.63 4.10 -19.62
C ILE A 37 0.92 3.91 -19.57
N ASP A 38 1.67 4.70 -18.80
CA ASP A 38 3.11 4.47 -18.54
C ASP A 38 3.36 3.27 -17.59
N PRO A 39 4.48 2.53 -17.72
CA PRO A 39 4.79 1.39 -16.87
C PRO A 39 4.80 1.75 -15.38
N ILE A 40 4.26 0.84 -14.55
CA ILE A 40 4.30 1.02 -13.09
C ILE A 40 5.71 0.65 -12.62
N GLU A 41 6.50 1.67 -12.33
CA GLU A 41 7.83 1.49 -11.76
C GLU A 41 7.72 0.99 -10.30
N PHE A 42 8.38 -0.14 -10.03
CA PHE A 42 8.56 -0.67 -8.69
C PHE A 42 10.02 -0.39 -8.29
N GLU A 43 10.19 0.58 -7.40
CA GLU A 43 11.48 0.97 -6.85
C GLU A 43 11.83 0.02 -5.70
N GLU A 44 12.72 -0.93 -5.99
CA GLU A 44 13.14 -1.98 -5.06
C GLU A 44 14.30 -1.52 -4.15
N SER A 45 14.16 -0.35 -3.51
CA SER A 45 15.19 0.21 -2.60
C SER A 45 15.18 -0.40 -1.19
N GLY A 46 14.38 -1.42 -0.93
CA GLY A 46 14.34 -2.13 0.36
C GLY A 46 13.61 -1.38 1.48
N TYR A 47 13.60 -2.01 2.65
CA TYR A 47 12.85 -1.56 3.84
C TYR A 47 13.61 -1.91 5.12
N LEU A 48 13.82 -0.94 6.00
CA LEU A 48 14.54 -1.10 7.26
C LEU A 48 13.62 -0.80 8.44
N VAL A 49 13.24 -1.83 9.20
CA VAL A 49 12.49 -1.68 10.44
C VAL A 49 13.47 -1.70 11.60
N LEU A 50 13.65 -0.56 12.25
CA LEU A 50 14.51 -0.41 13.41
C LEU A 50 13.79 -0.89 14.68
N GLY A 51 14.53 -1.52 15.56
CA GLY A 51 14.07 -1.98 16.86
C GLY A 51 14.91 -1.43 17.99
N SER A 52 14.24 -0.94 19.03
CA SER A 52 14.85 -0.69 20.34
C SER A 52 15.03 -2.01 21.12
N GLU A 53 15.74 -1.96 22.24
CA GLU A 53 15.90 -3.10 23.16
C GLU A 53 14.56 -3.76 23.50
N SER A 54 13.51 -2.96 23.74
CA SER A 54 12.17 -3.46 24.08
C SER A 54 11.47 -4.24 22.96
N THR A 55 11.87 -4.03 21.70
CA THR A 55 11.23 -4.61 20.51
C THR A 55 12.07 -5.69 19.83
N GLU A 56 13.34 -5.85 20.24
CA GLU A 56 14.30 -6.76 19.61
C GLU A 56 13.78 -8.21 19.57
N ALA A 57 13.31 -8.73 20.70
CA ALA A 57 12.82 -10.10 20.79
C ALA A 57 11.68 -10.37 19.79
N ALA A 58 10.76 -9.42 19.63
CA ALA A 58 9.65 -9.52 18.69
C ALA A 58 10.14 -9.47 17.23
N LEU A 59 11.12 -8.62 16.91
CA LEU A 59 11.71 -8.58 15.57
C LEU A 59 12.44 -9.88 15.21
N ARG A 60 13.16 -10.49 16.16
CA ARG A 60 13.79 -11.80 15.96
C ARG A 60 12.78 -12.92 15.74
N GLU A 61 11.70 -12.95 16.51
CA GLU A 61 10.61 -13.90 16.31
C GLU A 61 9.94 -13.72 14.94
N ASN A 62 9.65 -12.47 14.56
CA ASN A 62 9.05 -12.16 13.27
C ASN A 62 9.97 -12.53 12.11
N HIS A 63 11.29 -12.27 12.24
CA HIS A 63 12.28 -12.68 11.24
C HIS A 63 12.24 -14.18 10.98
N HIS A 64 12.19 -15.01 12.04
CA HIS A 64 12.04 -16.46 11.86
C HIS A 64 10.78 -16.86 11.09
N LYS A 65 9.66 -16.16 11.29
CA LYS A 65 8.42 -16.40 10.54
C LYS A 65 8.57 -15.98 9.07
N GLN A 66 9.20 -14.83 8.82
CA GLN A 66 9.41 -14.28 7.48
C GLN A 66 10.33 -15.16 6.64
N ILE A 67 11.43 -15.66 7.21
CA ILE A 67 12.36 -16.57 6.51
C ILE A 67 11.68 -17.88 6.11
N LYS A 68 10.77 -18.42 6.93
CA LYS A 68 9.99 -19.61 6.57
C LYS A 68 9.12 -19.41 5.33
N GLN A 69 8.74 -18.16 5.02
CA GLN A 69 8.01 -17.78 3.81
C GLN A 69 8.93 -17.42 2.64
N ASN A 70 10.25 -17.61 2.78
CA ASN A 70 11.27 -17.19 1.83
C ASN A 70 11.37 -15.67 1.60
N ALA A 71 10.88 -14.87 2.55
CA ALA A 71 11.07 -13.42 2.52
C ALA A 71 12.56 -13.09 2.61
N LYS A 72 12.98 -12.08 1.85
CA LYS A 72 14.39 -11.70 1.69
C LYS A 72 14.78 -10.65 2.71
N VAL A 73 14.83 -11.10 3.97
CA VAL A 73 15.02 -10.24 5.14
C VAL A 73 16.24 -10.68 5.94
N SER A 74 17.09 -9.74 6.32
CA SER A 74 18.20 -9.97 7.26
C SER A 74 17.99 -9.18 8.54
N LEU A 75 18.53 -9.70 9.65
CA LEU A 75 18.70 -8.89 10.86
C LEU A 75 20.11 -8.34 10.88
N LEU A 76 20.23 -7.05 11.14
CA LEU A 76 21.46 -6.30 11.20
C LEU A 76 21.69 -5.82 12.64
N SER A 77 22.91 -6.03 13.12
CA SER A 77 23.42 -5.37 14.31
C SER A 77 23.63 -3.86 14.08
N PRO A 78 23.78 -3.06 15.14
CA PRO A 78 24.12 -1.64 15.01
C PRO A 78 25.39 -1.39 14.20
N GLU A 79 26.43 -2.23 14.37
CA GLU A 79 27.67 -2.13 13.59
C GLU A 79 27.44 -2.39 12.10
N GLU A 80 26.68 -3.43 11.76
CA GLU A 80 26.34 -3.75 10.37
C GLU A 80 25.48 -2.67 9.73
N MET A 81 24.53 -2.10 10.47
CA MET A 81 23.73 -0.96 10.02
C MET A 81 24.59 0.26 9.79
N GLN A 82 25.50 0.60 10.70
CA GLN A 82 26.38 1.77 10.53
C GLN A 82 27.30 1.60 9.31
N LYS A 83 27.80 0.39 9.06
CA LYS A 83 28.60 0.08 7.87
C LYS A 83 27.79 0.18 6.58
N LYS A 84 26.55 -0.30 6.61
CA LYS A 84 25.66 -0.36 5.44
C LYS A 84 25.00 0.99 5.13
N PHE A 85 24.59 1.72 6.16
CA PHE A 85 23.90 3.00 6.12
C PHE A 85 24.65 4.03 6.99
N PRO A 86 25.79 4.58 6.52
CA PRO A 86 26.63 5.47 7.34
C PRO A 86 25.94 6.76 7.80
N TRP A 87 24.84 7.14 7.14
CA TRP A 87 24.01 8.29 7.49
C TRP A 87 23.05 8.03 8.66
N LEU A 88 22.83 6.77 9.03
CA LEU A 88 21.92 6.37 10.10
C LEU A 88 22.62 6.50 11.47
N ASN A 89 21.95 7.14 12.42
CA ASN A 89 22.33 7.08 13.83
C ASN A 89 21.73 5.83 14.46
N VAL A 90 22.58 4.96 15.01
CA VAL A 90 22.19 3.68 15.62
C VAL A 90 22.37 3.63 17.14
N THR A 91 22.68 4.77 17.79
CA THR A 91 23.02 4.83 19.22
C THR A 91 21.93 4.29 20.16
N ASP A 92 20.67 4.39 19.75
CA ASP A 92 19.48 3.93 20.47
C ASP A 92 18.76 2.76 19.77
N VAL A 93 19.42 2.14 18.78
CA VAL A 93 18.88 1.01 18.01
C VAL A 93 19.57 -0.27 18.46
N ALA A 94 18.79 -1.29 18.81
CA ALA A 94 19.30 -2.61 19.19
C ALA A 94 19.44 -3.56 17.99
N VAL A 95 18.51 -3.47 17.03
CA VAL A 95 18.50 -4.34 15.84
C VAL A 95 17.80 -3.63 14.66
N GLY A 96 18.24 -3.92 13.43
CA GLY A 96 17.53 -3.54 12.22
C GLY A 96 17.06 -4.75 11.45
N SER A 97 15.78 -4.85 11.12
CA SER A 97 15.25 -5.83 10.18
C SER A 97 15.25 -5.21 8.78
N PHE A 98 16.04 -5.76 7.87
CA PHE A 98 16.25 -5.20 6.54
C PHE A 98 15.76 -6.15 5.45
N GLY A 99 14.67 -5.77 4.79
CA GLY A 99 14.20 -6.40 3.56
C GLY A 99 15.02 -5.88 2.38
N TYR A 100 15.84 -6.76 1.80
CA TYR A 100 16.84 -6.40 0.79
C TYR A 100 16.42 -6.75 -0.64
N GLU A 101 15.28 -7.42 -0.81
CA GLU A 101 14.70 -7.77 -2.10
C GLU A 101 13.18 -7.84 -1.93
N ASN A 102 12.46 -7.51 -2.99
CA ASN A 102 11.00 -7.50 -3.12
C ASN A 102 10.30 -6.55 -2.14
N GLU A 103 11.02 -5.56 -1.64
CA GLU A 103 10.54 -4.50 -0.76
C GLU A 103 10.95 -3.12 -1.29
N GLY A 104 10.13 -2.11 -1.06
CA GLY A 104 10.34 -0.78 -1.61
C GLY A 104 9.04 -0.01 -1.78
N TRP A 105 8.87 0.67 -2.91
CA TRP A 105 7.63 1.39 -3.22
C TRP A 105 7.34 1.49 -4.71
N PHE A 106 6.10 1.81 -5.04
CA PHE A 106 5.63 2.05 -6.41
C PHE A 106 4.68 3.24 -6.43
N ASP A 107 4.29 3.73 -7.60
CA ASP A 107 3.23 4.74 -7.71
C ASP A 107 1.83 4.10 -7.65
N PRO A 108 1.08 4.23 -6.53
CA PRO A 108 -0.25 3.66 -6.41
C PRO A 108 -1.26 4.34 -7.33
N TYR A 109 -1.04 5.59 -7.74
CA TYR A 109 -1.95 6.28 -8.65
C TYR A 109 -1.86 5.71 -10.06
N SER A 110 -0.64 5.54 -10.59
CA SER A 110 -0.42 4.89 -11.87
C SER A 110 -0.95 3.46 -11.87
N MET A 111 -0.73 2.69 -10.81
CA MET A 111 -1.27 1.32 -10.70
C MET A 111 -2.81 1.29 -10.73
N MET A 112 -3.47 2.13 -9.93
CA MET A 112 -4.94 2.20 -9.93
C MET A 112 -5.47 2.64 -11.29
N SER A 113 -4.83 3.61 -11.93
CA SER A 113 -5.21 4.11 -13.25
C SER A 113 -5.08 3.02 -14.31
N TRP A 114 -4.00 2.23 -14.25
CA TRP A 114 -3.78 1.06 -15.09
C TRP A 114 -4.90 0.02 -14.97
N PHE A 115 -5.22 -0.40 -13.73
CA PHE A 115 -6.31 -1.36 -13.50
C PHE A 115 -7.64 -0.85 -14.03
N LYS A 116 -7.95 0.44 -13.79
CA LYS A 116 -9.18 1.06 -14.27
C LYS A 116 -9.25 1.06 -15.80
N ALA A 117 -8.18 1.48 -16.47
CA ALA A 117 -8.14 1.55 -17.94
C ALA A 117 -8.32 0.16 -18.56
N HIS A 118 -7.64 -0.86 -18.04
CA HIS A 118 -7.76 -2.23 -18.53
C HIS A 118 -9.15 -2.83 -18.27
N ALA A 119 -9.74 -2.60 -17.09
CA ALA A 119 -11.09 -3.03 -16.80
C ALA A 119 -12.10 -2.43 -17.80
N VAL A 120 -11.99 -1.12 -18.08
CA VAL A 120 -12.86 -0.44 -19.06
C VAL A 120 -12.63 -0.98 -20.47
N ALA A 121 -11.39 -1.21 -20.89
CA ALA A 121 -11.08 -1.82 -22.19
C ALA A 121 -11.65 -3.24 -22.34
N MET A 122 -11.80 -3.97 -21.24
CA MET A 122 -12.48 -5.29 -21.19
C MET A 122 -14.01 -5.19 -21.08
N GLY A 123 -14.59 -4.00 -21.16
CA GLY A 123 -16.04 -3.77 -21.16
C GLY A 123 -16.67 -3.53 -19.78
N VAL A 124 -15.87 -3.29 -18.74
CA VAL A 124 -16.40 -2.87 -17.43
C VAL A 124 -16.93 -1.43 -17.51
N GLU A 125 -18.19 -1.24 -17.11
CA GLU A 125 -18.78 0.09 -16.97
C GLU A 125 -18.26 0.78 -15.69
N TYR A 126 -17.60 1.93 -15.86
CA TYR A 126 -17.12 2.74 -14.73
C TYR A 126 -18.07 3.92 -14.47
N LEU A 127 -18.80 3.86 -13.37
CA LEU A 127 -19.70 4.93 -12.93
C LEU A 127 -19.08 5.74 -11.80
N GLN A 128 -18.89 7.04 -12.04
CA GLN A 128 -18.43 7.97 -11.01
C GLN A 128 -19.62 8.56 -10.25
N ALA A 129 -20.02 7.92 -9.16
CA ALA A 129 -21.13 8.33 -8.31
C ALA A 129 -20.87 7.99 -6.84
N SER A 130 -21.68 8.56 -5.93
CA SER A 130 -21.73 8.14 -4.53
C SER A 130 -22.93 7.24 -4.30
N VAL A 131 -22.77 6.15 -3.56
CA VAL A 131 -23.91 5.31 -3.15
C VAL A 131 -24.60 6.00 -1.97
N SER A 132 -25.91 6.21 -2.06
CA SER A 132 -26.72 6.83 -1.02
C SER A 132 -27.57 5.84 -0.22
N GLU A 133 -27.90 4.70 -0.82
CA GLU A 133 -28.71 3.65 -0.21
C GLU A 133 -28.47 2.32 -0.94
N ILE A 134 -28.54 1.20 -0.21
CA ILE A 134 -28.43 -0.14 -0.78
C ILE A 134 -29.65 -0.97 -0.34
N SER A 135 -30.53 -1.26 -1.28
CA SER A 135 -31.69 -2.12 -1.10
C SER A 135 -31.30 -3.58 -1.34
N LEU A 136 -31.01 -4.31 -0.26
CA LEU A 136 -30.79 -5.76 -0.29
C LEU A 136 -32.12 -6.52 -0.24
N THR A 137 -32.42 -7.24 -1.31
CA THR A 137 -33.61 -8.09 -1.46
C THR A 137 -33.28 -9.55 -1.09
N PRO A 138 -33.91 -10.14 -0.04
CA PRO A 138 -33.56 -11.49 0.43
C PRO A 138 -33.91 -12.63 -0.54
N THR A 139 -34.94 -12.44 -1.37
CA THR A 139 -35.55 -13.52 -2.17
C THR A 139 -35.55 -13.24 -3.68
N THR A 140 -35.34 -12.00 -4.10
CA THR A 140 -35.37 -11.60 -5.52
C THR A 140 -34.15 -10.76 -5.86
N LEU A 141 -33.13 -11.40 -6.42
CA LEU A 141 -32.10 -10.67 -7.16
C LEU A 141 -32.77 -9.91 -8.33
N PRO A 142 -32.25 -8.74 -8.72
CA PRO A 142 -31.04 -8.10 -8.23
C PRO A 142 -31.25 -7.17 -7.01
N HIS A 143 -30.19 -6.96 -6.23
CA HIS A 143 -30.11 -5.87 -5.26
C HIS A 143 -30.02 -4.52 -5.98
N THR A 144 -30.44 -3.44 -5.34
CA THR A 144 -30.40 -2.09 -5.94
C THR A 144 -29.50 -1.16 -5.14
N LEU A 145 -28.59 -0.47 -5.83
CA LEU A 145 -27.79 0.62 -5.28
C LEU A 145 -28.35 1.93 -5.81
N HIS A 146 -28.75 2.83 -4.91
CA HIS A 146 -29.17 4.18 -5.28
C HIS A 146 -27.95 5.09 -5.33
N LEU A 147 -27.89 5.89 -6.39
CA LEU A 147 -26.75 6.76 -6.70
C LEU A 147 -27.12 8.22 -6.45
N ALA A 148 -26.18 8.94 -5.83
CA ALA A 148 -26.23 10.37 -5.63
C ALA A 148 -25.01 11.04 -6.26
N ARG A 149 -25.12 12.35 -6.44
CA ARG A 149 -23.99 13.18 -6.86
C ARG A 149 -22.88 13.09 -5.81
N PRO A 150 -21.60 12.91 -6.21
CA PRO A 150 -20.50 12.99 -5.27
C PRO A 150 -20.45 14.35 -4.57
N THR A 151 -20.37 14.34 -3.24
CA THR A 151 -20.14 15.56 -2.46
C THR A 151 -18.76 16.13 -2.80
N HIS A 152 -18.67 17.45 -3.03
CA HIS A 152 -17.44 18.17 -3.37
C HIS A 152 -16.83 17.90 -4.76
N THR A 153 -17.67 17.60 -5.76
CA THR A 153 -17.20 17.58 -7.16
C THR A 153 -18.00 18.55 -8.04
N THR A 154 -17.29 19.23 -8.95
CA THR A 154 -17.88 20.03 -10.03
C THR A 154 -18.43 19.17 -11.17
N LEU A 155 -18.39 17.85 -11.02
CA LEU A 155 -18.77 16.89 -12.06
C LEU A 155 -20.27 16.87 -12.28
N THR A 156 -20.63 16.54 -13.52
CA THR A 156 -22.00 16.28 -13.94
C THR A 156 -22.61 15.14 -13.12
N PRO A 157 -23.90 15.22 -12.75
CA PRO A 157 -24.58 14.14 -12.06
C PRO A 157 -24.53 12.84 -12.90
N PRO A 158 -24.55 11.67 -12.25
CA PRO A 158 -24.61 10.42 -12.99
C PRO A 158 -25.86 10.39 -13.87
N SER A 159 -25.75 9.85 -15.08
CA SER A 159 -26.89 9.69 -16.00
C SER A 159 -27.96 8.75 -15.44
N THR A 160 -27.59 7.91 -14.49
CA THR A 160 -28.45 6.90 -13.88
C THR A 160 -28.57 7.14 -12.37
N SER A 161 -29.79 7.04 -11.84
CA SER A 161 -30.09 7.21 -10.41
C SER A 161 -29.94 5.93 -9.59
N SER A 162 -29.81 4.76 -10.22
CA SER A 162 -29.64 3.48 -9.53
C SER A 162 -28.99 2.41 -10.42
N VAL A 163 -28.32 1.45 -9.80
CA VAL A 163 -27.74 0.27 -10.46
C VAL A 163 -28.26 -0.99 -9.79
N THR A 164 -28.57 -2.02 -10.57
CA THR A 164 -28.99 -3.32 -10.05
C THR A 164 -27.87 -4.35 -10.19
N ALA A 165 -27.59 -5.13 -9.14
CA ALA A 165 -26.55 -6.15 -9.17
C ALA A 165 -26.97 -7.42 -8.43
N LYS A 166 -26.47 -8.58 -8.89
CA LYS A 166 -26.64 -9.86 -8.16
C LYS A 166 -25.69 -9.96 -6.96
N THR A 167 -24.52 -9.35 -7.09
CA THR A 167 -23.45 -9.37 -6.09
C THR A 167 -22.95 -7.94 -5.90
N ILE A 168 -22.78 -7.54 -4.64
CA ILE A 168 -22.22 -6.24 -4.28
C ILE A 168 -20.94 -6.49 -3.49
N ILE A 169 -19.82 -5.91 -3.93
CA ILE A 169 -18.54 -5.97 -3.23
C ILE A 169 -18.27 -4.61 -2.59
N ASN A 170 -18.18 -4.58 -1.25
CA ASN A 170 -17.83 -3.35 -0.53
C ASN A 170 -16.30 -3.15 -0.53
N ALA A 171 -15.81 -2.40 -1.53
CA ALA A 171 -14.40 -2.01 -1.65
C ALA A 171 -14.16 -0.54 -1.26
N ALA A 172 -15.00 0.04 -0.39
CA ALA A 172 -15.00 1.48 -0.10
C ALA A 172 -13.93 1.96 0.92
N GLY A 173 -12.83 1.21 1.08
CA GLY A 173 -11.70 1.60 1.94
C GLY A 173 -12.12 1.98 3.37
N CYS A 174 -11.66 3.15 3.86
CA CYS A 174 -12.01 3.63 5.20
C CYS A 174 -13.49 4.04 5.36
N TRP A 175 -14.25 4.12 4.25
CA TRP A 175 -15.69 4.34 4.25
C TRP A 175 -16.50 3.04 4.22
N ALA A 176 -15.86 1.87 4.19
CA ALA A 176 -16.56 0.58 4.11
C ALA A 176 -17.59 0.40 5.23
N GLY A 177 -17.28 0.83 6.47
CA GLY A 177 -18.25 0.78 7.56
C GLY A 177 -19.47 1.68 7.33
N HIS A 178 -19.30 2.84 6.69
CA HIS A 178 -20.42 3.71 6.31
C HIS A 178 -21.25 3.10 5.19
N VAL A 179 -20.60 2.59 4.14
CA VAL A 179 -21.28 1.93 3.01
C VAL A 179 -22.07 0.70 3.47
N SER A 180 -21.54 -0.10 4.40
CA SER A 180 -22.26 -1.24 4.97
C SER A 180 -23.55 -0.83 5.68
N ARG A 181 -23.56 0.30 6.40
CA ARG A 181 -24.78 0.82 7.04
C ARG A 181 -25.85 1.24 6.04
N LEU A 182 -25.46 1.70 4.85
CA LEU A 182 -26.42 1.97 3.76
C LEU A 182 -27.16 0.71 3.29
N ALA A 183 -26.62 -0.48 3.59
CA ALA A 183 -27.23 -1.78 3.34
C ALA A 183 -27.89 -2.40 4.58
N GLY A 184 -28.03 -1.65 5.68
CA GLY A 184 -28.55 -2.15 6.96
C GLY A 184 -27.59 -3.08 7.72
N ILE A 185 -26.32 -3.17 7.32
CA ILE A 185 -25.30 -3.98 8.00
C ILE A 185 -24.58 -3.10 9.02
N GLU A 186 -24.92 -3.33 10.29
CA GLU A 186 -24.35 -2.61 11.42
C GLU A 186 -23.04 -3.23 11.93
N ASN A 187 -22.29 -2.47 12.74
CA ASN A 187 -21.13 -2.94 13.51
C ASN A 187 -19.92 -3.44 12.69
N VAL A 188 -19.73 -2.97 11.46
CA VAL A 188 -18.47 -3.19 10.73
C VAL A 188 -17.34 -2.38 11.37
N PRO A 189 -16.27 -3.00 11.91
CA PRO A 189 -15.29 -2.33 12.78
C PRO A 189 -14.22 -1.55 11.98
N ILE A 190 -14.65 -0.70 11.05
CA ILE A 190 -13.77 0.10 10.18
C ILE A 190 -13.97 1.58 10.48
N VAL A 191 -12.88 2.26 10.84
CA VAL A 191 -12.87 3.69 11.18
C VAL A 191 -11.73 4.40 10.48
N ALA A 192 -11.99 5.62 9.99
CA ALA A 192 -10.96 6.46 9.40
C ALA A 192 -9.95 6.93 10.47
N ARG A 193 -8.67 6.94 10.09
CA ARG A 193 -7.57 7.48 10.89
C ARG A 193 -6.73 8.40 10.02
N LYS A 194 -6.44 9.59 10.53
CA LYS A 194 -5.62 10.57 9.82
C LYS A 194 -4.14 10.23 10.02
N ARG A 195 -3.40 10.10 8.91
CA ARG A 195 -1.93 10.05 8.88
C ARG A 195 -1.42 11.29 8.16
N ARG A 196 -0.36 11.91 8.68
CA ARG A 196 0.31 13.06 8.05
C ARG A 196 1.61 12.60 7.42
N VAL A 197 1.93 13.16 6.27
CA VAL A 197 3.16 12.91 5.52
C VAL A 197 3.70 14.26 5.10
N TYR A 198 5.00 14.45 5.22
CA TYR A 198 5.70 15.67 4.88
C TYR A 198 6.83 15.32 3.91
N VAL A 199 7.08 16.21 2.96
CA VAL A 199 8.20 16.10 2.03
C VAL A 199 9.14 17.26 2.30
N PHE A 200 10.41 16.97 2.49
CA PHE A 200 11.45 17.96 2.73
C PHE A 200 12.41 17.92 1.55
N HIS A 201 12.83 19.11 1.09
CA HIS A 201 13.88 19.23 0.09
C HIS A 201 15.23 19.24 0.81
N CYS A 202 16.09 18.27 0.49
CA CYS A 202 17.35 18.03 1.18
C CYS A 202 18.54 18.03 0.18
N PRO A 203 18.91 19.18 -0.39
CA PRO A 203 19.91 19.26 -1.47
C PRO A 203 21.33 18.91 -1.02
N GLU A 204 21.61 19.03 0.29
CA GLU A 204 22.92 18.72 0.88
C GLU A 204 23.02 17.26 1.38
N ALA A 205 21.95 16.46 1.24
CA ALA A 205 21.95 15.09 1.71
C ALA A 205 22.84 14.20 0.82
N VAL A 206 23.94 13.70 1.38
CA VAL A 206 24.80 12.73 0.72
C VAL A 206 24.17 11.34 0.84
N VAL A 207 23.34 10.98 -0.14
CA VAL A 207 22.73 9.65 -0.26
C VAL A 207 23.51 8.86 -1.31
N ARG A 208 24.08 7.71 -0.93
CA ARG A 208 24.68 6.78 -1.91
C ARG A 208 23.57 6.24 -2.81
N GLU A 209 23.88 5.88 -4.06
CA GLU A 209 22.91 5.15 -4.88
C GLU A 209 22.62 3.78 -4.27
N GLU A 210 23.65 3.07 -3.80
CA GLU A 210 23.51 1.73 -3.23
C GLU A 210 24.36 1.48 -1.96
N PRO A 211 23.77 0.96 -0.87
CA PRO A 211 22.32 0.93 -0.64
C PRO A 211 21.87 2.38 -0.39
N GLY A 212 20.86 2.83 -1.13
CA GLY A 212 20.29 4.16 -0.97
C GLY A 212 19.62 4.37 0.38
N VAL A 213 18.60 5.23 0.42
CA VAL A 213 17.74 5.35 1.61
C VAL A 213 16.56 4.40 1.42
N PRO A 214 16.54 3.21 2.06
CA PRO A 214 15.38 2.34 2.07
C PRO A 214 14.21 3.05 2.77
N MET A 215 13.02 2.45 2.72
CA MET A 215 11.96 2.88 3.61
C MET A 215 12.33 2.51 5.05
N VAL A 216 12.64 3.50 5.89
CA VAL A 216 13.01 3.29 7.29
C VAL A 216 11.80 3.49 8.18
N PHE A 217 11.59 2.56 9.11
CA PHE A 217 10.62 2.65 10.20
C PHE A 217 11.36 2.73 11.53
N ASP A 218 11.17 3.85 12.21
CA ASP A 218 11.77 4.14 13.50
C ASP A 218 10.86 3.68 14.65
N PRO A 219 11.42 3.26 15.81
CA PRO A 219 10.61 2.83 16.96
C PRO A 219 9.69 3.94 17.51
N SER A 220 9.97 5.22 17.24
CA SER A 220 9.08 6.35 17.59
C SER A 220 7.76 6.36 16.80
N GLY A 221 7.63 5.53 15.76
CA GLY A 221 6.49 5.52 14.84
C GLY A 221 6.63 6.47 13.65
N VAL A 222 7.77 7.15 13.53
CA VAL A 222 8.15 7.90 12.33
C VAL A 222 8.65 6.92 11.27
N TRP A 223 8.37 7.22 10.01
CA TRP A 223 8.99 6.54 8.89
C TRP A 223 9.47 7.57 7.87
N VAL A 224 10.51 7.21 7.13
CA VAL A 224 11.11 8.04 6.10
C VAL A 224 11.49 7.18 4.92
N ARG A 225 11.28 7.71 3.72
CA ARG A 225 11.93 7.24 2.50
C ARG A 225 12.32 8.45 1.66
N ARG A 226 13.24 8.22 0.73
CA ARG A 226 13.52 9.18 -0.33
C ARG A 226 12.31 9.32 -1.26
N GLU A 227 12.09 10.53 -1.74
CA GLU A 227 11.13 10.86 -2.81
C GLU A 227 11.92 11.55 -3.93
N GLY A 228 11.80 11.06 -5.17
CA GLY A 228 12.60 11.51 -6.32
C GLY A 228 13.83 10.63 -6.59
N LYS A 229 14.52 10.92 -7.71
CA LYS A 229 15.77 10.24 -8.10
C LYS A 229 16.96 10.88 -7.35
N ALA A 230 18.07 10.15 -7.24
CA ALA A 230 19.30 10.73 -6.71
C ALA A 230 19.81 11.60 -7.86
N ASP A 231 20.10 12.86 -7.59
CA ASP A 231 20.74 13.69 -8.59
C ASP A 231 22.10 13.05 -8.92
N VAL A 232 22.30 12.71 -10.19
CA VAL A 232 23.54 12.15 -10.75
C VAL A 232 24.57 13.25 -10.95
#